data_AF-A0AAV0D7P9-F1
#
_entry.id   AF-A0AAV0D7P9-F1
#
_cell.length_a   1.000
_cell.length_b   1.000
_cell.length_c   1.000
_cell.angle_alpha   90.00
_cell.angle_beta   90.00
_cell.angle_gamma   90.00
#
_symmetry.space_group_name_H-M   'P 1'
#
loop_
_entity.id
_entity.type
_entity.pdbx_description
1 polymer ?
#
loop_
_entity_poly.entity_id
_entity_poly.type
_entity_poly.pdbx_seq_one_letter_code
_entity_poly.pdbx_strand_id
1 'polypeptide(L)'
;MEVWEDTRMGAIQLMQKYCPEVQVGPKGHRVRQCQAFKHQMRDGQHAWQEATIDDLVPPVYVWHVLDPSSPLPLVDALKRYYGKLPAVVELFFQAGAQVHSSYSGVMRANIALPSLGEEKLVV
;
A
#
# COMPACT_ATOMS: atom_id res chain seq x y z
N MET A 1 -0.29 15.76 2.96
CA MET A 1 -1.18 14.67 3.40
C MET A 1 -2.62 14.91 2.96
N GLU A 2 -3.22 16.06 3.22
CA GLU A 2 -4.58 16.41 2.75
C GLU A 2 -4.80 16.16 1.24
N VAL A 3 -3.95 16.76 0.39
CA VAL A 3 -4.01 16.57 -1.08
C VAL A 3 -3.94 15.10 -1.52
N TRP A 4 -3.20 14.26 -0.79
CA TRP A 4 -3.10 12.83 -1.10
C TRP A 4 -4.41 12.09 -0.78
N GLU A 5 -4.99 12.38 0.37
CA GLU A 5 -6.28 11.82 0.76
C GLU A 5 -7.40 12.32 -0.17
N ASP A 6 -7.38 13.60 -0.56
CA ASP A 6 -8.29 14.16 -1.56
C ASP A 6 -8.15 13.48 -2.92
N THR A 7 -6.91 13.20 -3.34
CA THR A 7 -6.64 12.47 -4.59
C THR A 7 -7.22 11.06 -4.53
N ARG A 8 -7.00 10.32 -3.43
CA ARG A 8 -7.57 8.98 -3.24
C ARG A 8 -9.10 9.04 -3.20
N MET A 9 -9.69 10.03 -2.54
CA MET A 9 -11.13 10.21 -2.47
C MET A 9 -11.74 10.55 -3.83
N GLY A 10 -11.11 11.45 -4.59
CA GLY A 10 -11.52 11.79 -5.95
C GLY A 10 -11.42 10.58 -6.88
N ALA A 11 -10.37 9.78 -6.76
CA ALA A 11 -10.22 8.52 -7.48
C ALA A 11 -11.33 7.51 -7.13
N ILE A 12 -11.69 7.35 -5.85
CA ILE A 12 -12.84 6.54 -5.41
C ILE A 12 -14.14 7.05 -6.03
N GLN A 13 -14.37 8.36 -6.06
CA GLN A 13 -15.57 8.94 -6.67
C GLN A 13 -15.61 8.75 -8.19
N LEU A 14 -14.46 8.82 -8.87
CA LEU A 14 -14.34 8.57 -10.30
C LEU A 14 -14.59 7.11 -10.63
N MET A 15 -14.09 6.16 -9.82
CA MET A 15 -14.39 4.73 -9.96
C MET A 15 -15.90 4.45 -9.90
N GLN A 16 -16.67 5.28 -9.19
CA GLN A 16 -18.14 5.18 -9.15
C GLN A 16 -18.84 5.79 -10.38
N LYS A 17 -18.16 6.64 -11.17
CA LYS A 17 -18.79 7.48 -12.21
C LYS A 17 -18.26 7.30 -13.64
N TYR A 18 -17.00 6.94 -13.85
CA TYR A 18 -16.36 6.87 -15.18
C TYR A 18 -15.34 5.73 -15.28
N CYS A 19 -15.37 4.98 -16.39
CA CYS A 19 -14.21 4.18 -16.80
C CYS A 19 -14.24 3.76 -18.29
N PRO A 20 -13.11 3.84 -19.02
CA PRO A 20 -13.00 3.31 -20.38
C PRO A 20 -12.66 1.80 -20.46
N GLU A 21 -12.26 1.12 -19.37
CA GLU A 21 -11.97 -0.34 -19.36
C GLU A 21 -12.47 -1.10 -18.09
N VAL A 22 -13.62 -0.70 -17.52
CA VAL A 22 -14.29 -1.44 -16.42
C VAL A 22 -15.66 -1.94 -16.85
N GLN A 23 -15.92 -3.21 -16.54
CA GLN A 23 -17.22 -3.86 -16.74
C GLN A 23 -18.21 -3.46 -15.63
N VAL A 24 -19.34 -2.84 -15.99
CA VAL A 24 -20.43 -2.50 -15.04
C VAL A 24 -21.65 -3.39 -15.30
N GLY A 25 -22.06 -4.19 -14.29
CA GLY A 25 -23.28 -5.02 -14.31
C GLY A 25 -23.42 -5.92 -13.06
N PRO A 26 -24.64 -6.37 -12.69
CA PRO A 26 -24.90 -7.08 -11.43
C PRO A 26 -24.24 -8.47 -11.31
N LYS A 27 -23.73 -9.02 -12.42
CA LYS A 27 -22.93 -10.25 -12.46
C LYS A 27 -21.80 -10.07 -13.48
N GLY A 28 -20.57 -10.45 -13.09
CA GLY A 28 -19.44 -10.51 -14.02
C GLY A 28 -19.68 -11.58 -15.10
N HIS A 29 -19.43 -11.24 -16.36
CA HIS A 29 -19.39 -12.21 -17.46
C HIS A 29 -17.98 -12.80 -17.61
N ARG A 30 -17.84 -13.96 -18.29
CA ARG A 30 -16.52 -14.59 -18.53
C ARG A 30 -15.66 -13.73 -19.47
N VAL A 31 -14.49 -13.29 -19.02
CA VAL A 31 -13.55 -12.52 -19.85
C VAL A 31 -12.86 -13.47 -20.83
N ARG A 32 -13.14 -13.30 -22.12
CA ARG A 32 -12.43 -14.01 -23.21
C ARG A 32 -11.15 -13.30 -23.68
N GLN A 33 -10.90 -12.06 -23.25
CA GLN A 33 -9.75 -11.25 -23.68
C GLN A 33 -8.78 -10.97 -22.52
N CYS A 34 -8.35 -12.01 -21.80
CA CYS A 34 -7.31 -11.84 -20.80
C CYS A 34 -5.97 -11.53 -21.48
N GLN A 35 -5.38 -10.36 -21.25
CA GLN A 35 -4.07 -9.99 -21.83
C GLN A 35 -2.87 -10.53 -21.03
N ALA A 36 -3.10 -11.40 -20.03
CA ALA A 36 -2.03 -11.97 -19.24
C ALA A 36 -1.12 -12.88 -20.08
N PHE A 37 0.17 -12.95 -19.73
CA PHE A 37 1.16 -13.77 -20.41
C PHE A 37 0.67 -15.23 -20.56
N LYS A 38 0.80 -15.78 -21.79
CA LYS A 38 0.36 -17.15 -22.15
C LYS A 38 -1.12 -17.48 -21.86
N HIS A 39 -2.04 -16.51 -21.84
CA HIS A 39 -3.46 -16.79 -21.57
C HIS A 39 -4.09 -17.82 -22.53
N GLN A 40 -3.69 -17.81 -23.81
CA GLN A 40 -4.16 -18.77 -24.83
C GLN A 40 -3.83 -20.23 -24.49
N MET A 41 -2.71 -20.47 -23.80
CA MET A 41 -2.28 -21.83 -23.38
C MET A 41 -2.97 -22.29 -22.10
N ARG A 42 -3.38 -21.35 -21.24
CA ARG A 42 -3.98 -21.67 -19.94
C ARG A 42 -5.48 -21.93 -20.04
N ASP A 43 -6.13 -21.41 -21.09
CA ASP A 43 -7.58 -21.46 -21.33
C ASP A 43 -8.41 -21.25 -20.03
N GLY A 44 -7.90 -20.37 -19.17
CA GLY A 44 -8.43 -20.13 -17.84
C GLY A 44 -9.70 -19.29 -17.93
N GLN A 45 -10.77 -19.75 -17.28
CA GLN A 45 -11.95 -18.90 -17.09
C GLN A 45 -11.58 -17.80 -16.09
N HIS A 46 -11.65 -16.55 -16.53
CA HIS A 46 -11.49 -15.39 -15.66
C HIS A 46 -12.85 -14.74 -15.40
N ALA A 47 -13.07 -14.35 -14.15
CA ALA A 47 -14.23 -13.57 -13.73
C ALA A 47 -13.77 -12.15 -13.37
N TRP A 48 -14.65 -11.18 -13.58
CA TRP A 48 -14.46 -9.83 -13.07
C TRP A 48 -14.54 -9.83 -11.54
N GLN A 49 -13.69 -9.04 -10.90
CA GLN A 49 -13.78 -8.70 -9.49
C GLN A 49 -14.17 -7.22 -9.34
N GLU A 50 -14.76 -6.86 -8.21
CA GLU A 50 -15.00 -5.48 -7.87
C GLU A 50 -13.65 -4.76 -7.71
N ALA A 51 -13.46 -3.68 -8.46
CA ALA A 51 -12.23 -2.89 -8.38
C ALA A 51 -12.20 -2.08 -7.09
N THR A 52 -11.04 -2.04 -6.47
CA THR A 52 -10.73 -1.27 -5.27
C THR A 52 -9.82 -0.09 -5.64
N ILE A 53 -9.70 0.88 -4.74
CA ILE A 53 -8.78 2.01 -4.95
C ILE A 53 -7.33 1.55 -5.14
N ASP A 54 -6.96 0.41 -4.58
CA ASP A 54 -5.62 -0.16 -4.69
C ASP A 54 -5.35 -0.74 -6.09
N ASP A 55 -6.39 -1.02 -6.89
CA ASP A 55 -6.22 -1.42 -8.30
C ASP A 55 -5.87 -0.23 -9.21
N LEU A 56 -6.27 0.99 -8.80
CA LEU A 56 -5.96 2.23 -9.51
C LEU A 56 -4.69 2.90 -8.98
N VAL A 57 -4.48 2.83 -7.66
CA VAL A 57 -3.36 3.43 -6.95
C VAL A 57 -2.73 2.36 -6.04
N PRO A 58 -1.95 1.42 -6.62
CA PRO A 58 -1.39 0.30 -5.86
C PRO A 58 -0.45 0.78 -4.75
N PRO A 59 -0.70 0.42 -3.49
CA PRO A 59 0.15 0.82 -2.39
C PRO A 59 1.44 0.00 -2.40
N VAL A 60 2.58 0.68 -2.59
CA VAL A 60 3.90 0.10 -2.36
C VAL A 60 4.27 0.32 -0.91
N TYR A 61 4.33 -0.73 -0.09
CA TYR A 61 4.68 -0.59 1.33
C TYR A 61 6.18 -0.60 1.56
N VAL A 62 6.67 0.36 2.34
CA VAL A 62 8.07 0.49 2.77
C VAL A 62 8.14 0.47 4.30
N TRP A 63 9.32 0.14 4.84
CA TRP A 63 9.57 0.22 6.28
C TRP A 63 9.55 1.67 6.75
N HIS A 64 8.80 1.93 7.82
CA HIS A 64 8.66 3.25 8.41
C HIS A 64 9.89 3.60 9.26
N VAL A 65 10.48 4.77 9.01
CA VAL A 65 11.58 5.29 9.84
C VAL A 65 10.98 6.24 10.87
N LEU A 66 10.90 5.77 12.13
CA LEU A 66 10.21 6.47 13.22
C LEU A 66 10.80 7.86 13.52
N ASP A 67 12.13 7.97 13.46
CA ASP A 67 12.86 9.23 13.67
C ASP A 67 13.67 9.57 12.40
N PRO A 68 13.16 10.44 11.52
CA PRO A 68 13.86 10.95 10.34
C PRO A 68 15.20 11.63 10.63
N SER A 69 15.37 12.16 11.84
CA SER A 69 16.58 12.89 12.25
C SER A 69 17.65 11.97 12.83
N SER A 70 17.28 10.72 13.15
CA SER A 70 18.22 9.74 13.67
C SER A 70 19.23 9.35 12.61
N PRO A 71 20.54 9.37 12.92
CA PRO A 71 21.57 8.87 12.01
C PRO A 71 21.57 7.34 11.90
N LEU A 72 20.74 6.65 12.68
CA LEU A 72 20.69 5.20 12.72
C LEU A 72 19.86 4.66 11.54
N PRO A 73 20.47 3.89 10.62
CA PRO A 73 19.73 3.27 9.54
C PRO A 73 18.85 2.13 10.08
N LEU A 74 17.83 1.75 9.30
CA LEU A 74 17.09 0.52 9.56
C LEU A 74 18.03 -0.69 9.46
N VAL A 75 17.95 -1.58 10.44
CA VAL A 75 18.76 -2.81 10.53
C VAL A 75 17.89 -4.00 10.14
N ASP A 76 18.35 -4.86 9.23
CA ASP A 76 17.56 -6.00 8.73
C ASP A 76 17.12 -6.96 9.85
N ALA A 77 17.98 -7.18 10.86
CA ALA A 77 17.67 -8.01 12.03
C ALA A 77 16.43 -7.50 12.80
N LEU A 78 16.16 -6.20 12.74
CA LEU A 78 15.06 -5.55 13.46
C LEU A 78 13.80 -5.37 12.60
N LYS A 79 13.78 -5.83 11.35
CA LYS A 79 12.65 -5.61 10.41
C LYS A 79 11.29 -6.03 10.96
N ARG A 80 11.26 -7.03 11.85
CA ARG A 80 10.02 -7.51 12.48
C ARG A 80 9.38 -6.51 13.43
N TYR A 81 10.14 -5.56 13.96
CA TYR A 81 9.67 -4.53 14.89
C TYR A 81 9.23 -3.26 14.18
N TYR A 82 9.74 -3.02 12.97
CA TYR A 82 9.40 -1.83 12.20
C TYR A 82 7.94 -1.86 11.73
N GLY A 83 7.34 -0.68 11.74
CA GLY A 83 6.10 -0.40 11.01
C GLY A 83 6.32 -0.33 9.52
N LYS A 84 5.21 -0.31 8.77
CA LYS A 84 5.22 -0.02 7.35
C LYS A 84 4.26 1.11 7.02
N LEU A 85 4.58 1.87 5.99
CA LEU A 85 3.70 2.86 5.40
C LEU A 85 3.70 2.69 3.87
N PRO A 86 2.62 3.09 3.18
CA PRO A 86 2.70 3.29 1.73
C PRO A 86 3.82 4.27 1.41
N ALA A 87 4.59 4.02 0.36
CA ALA A 87 5.82 4.75 0.01
C ALA A 87 5.58 6.25 -0.10
N VAL A 88 4.44 6.65 -0.66
CA VAL A 88 4.02 8.05 -0.76
C VAL A 88 3.71 8.67 0.61
N VAL A 89 3.14 7.92 1.54
CA VAL A 89 2.85 8.37 2.91
C VAL A 89 4.14 8.49 3.71
N GLU A 90 5.05 7.52 3.58
CA GLU A 90 6.40 7.60 4.17
C GLU A 90 7.15 8.82 3.64
N LEU A 91 7.12 9.07 2.33
CA LEU A 91 7.76 10.23 1.72
C LEU A 91 7.24 11.55 2.32
N PHE A 92 5.92 11.68 2.49
CA PHE A 92 5.35 12.87 3.13
C PHE A 92 5.71 12.97 4.61
N PHE A 93 5.75 11.86 5.34
CA PHE A 93 6.18 11.84 6.73
C PHE A 93 7.63 12.32 6.88
N GLN A 94 8.54 11.80 6.06
CA GLN A 94 9.95 12.22 6.02
C GLN A 94 10.10 13.72 5.67
N ALA A 95 9.17 14.26 4.88
CA ALA A 95 9.09 15.70 4.59
C ALA A 95 8.44 16.55 5.71
N GLY A 96 8.12 15.95 6.86
CA GLY A 96 7.54 16.63 8.03
C GLY A 96 6.02 16.73 8.03
N ALA A 97 5.32 16.04 7.13
CA ALA A 97 3.87 16.04 7.13
C ALA A 97 3.30 15.16 8.26
N GLN A 98 2.22 15.62 8.89
CA GLN A 98 1.49 14.80 9.86
C GLN A 98 0.74 13.66 9.17
N VAL A 99 1.07 12.43 9.53
CA VAL A 99 0.42 11.22 9.02
C VAL A 99 -0.96 11.06 9.65
N HIS A 100 -1.95 10.73 8.83
CA HIS A 100 -3.33 10.53 9.29
C HIS A 100 -3.44 9.33 10.24
N SER A 101 -4.36 9.40 11.22
CA SER A 101 -4.52 8.39 12.27
C SER A 101 -4.89 6.99 11.75
N SER A 102 -5.46 6.91 10.54
CA SER A 102 -5.74 5.63 9.85
C SER A 102 -4.51 4.77 9.63
N TYR A 103 -3.31 5.36 9.57
CA TYR A 103 -2.06 4.63 9.38
C TYR A 103 -1.38 4.21 10.69
N SER A 104 -1.92 4.61 11.84
CA SER A 104 -1.33 4.35 13.18
C SER A 104 -1.07 2.86 13.46
N GLY A 105 -1.98 1.99 13.03
CA GLY A 105 -1.82 0.53 13.19
C GLY A 105 -0.66 -0.04 12.35
N VAL A 106 -0.40 0.54 11.18
CA VAL A 106 0.62 0.04 10.25
C VAL A 106 1.99 0.61 10.57
N MET A 107 2.07 1.87 11.01
CA MET A 107 3.32 2.52 11.42
C MET A 107 3.91 1.94 12.72
N ARG A 108 3.12 1.22 13.52
CA ARG A 108 3.57 0.57 14.75
C ARG A 108 4.30 1.53 15.72
N ALA A 109 3.81 2.76 15.83
CA ALA A 109 4.43 3.83 16.63
C ALA A 109 4.61 3.50 18.12
N ASN A 110 3.80 2.58 18.65
CA ASN A 110 3.80 2.19 20.06
C ASN A 110 4.66 0.95 20.35
N ILE A 111 5.45 0.48 19.40
CA ILE A 111 6.36 -0.67 19.60
C ILE A 111 7.73 -0.15 20.06
N ALA A 112 8.22 -0.69 21.16
CA ALA A 112 9.59 -0.47 21.60
C ALA A 112 10.56 -1.15 20.62
N LEU A 113 11.42 -0.36 19.98
CA LEU A 113 12.51 -0.87 19.15
C LEU A 113 13.67 -1.30 20.05
N PRO A 114 14.24 -2.51 19.86
CA PRO A 114 15.48 -2.90 20.52
C PRO A 114 16.58 -1.90 20.21
N SER A 115 17.39 -1.56 21.22
CA SER A 115 18.58 -0.73 21.00
C SER A 115 19.64 -1.49 20.20
N LEU A 116 20.63 -0.76 19.65
CA LEU A 116 21.71 -1.36 18.83
C LEU A 116 22.51 -2.44 19.58
N GLY A 117 22.59 -2.38 20.92
CA GLY A 117 23.25 -3.42 21.71
C GLY A 117 22.40 -4.69 21.87
N GLU A 118 21.07 -4.55 21.80
CA GLU A 118 20.09 -5.62 21.98
C GLU A 118 19.74 -6.30 20.66
N GLU A 119 20.18 -5.76 19.51
CA GLU A 119 19.94 -6.32 18.18
C GLU A 119 20.42 -7.79 18.08
N LYS A 120 21.48 -8.15 18.80
CA LYS A 120 22.05 -9.51 18.84
C LYS A 120 21.23 -10.49 19.68
N LEU A 121 20.32 -9.97 20.51
CA LEU A 121 19.44 -10.76 21.38
C LEU A 121 18.10 -11.05 20.70
N VAL A 122 17.90 -10.52 19.50
CA VAL A 122 16.71 -10.71 18.66
C VAL A 122 16.82 -12.07 17.96
N VAL A 123 16.09 -13.06 18.47
CA VAL A 123 16.00 -14.44 17.92
C VAL A 123 15.10 -14.51 16.71
#